data_AF-A0A7K7RGH6-F1
#
_entry.id   AF-A0A7K7RGH6-F1
#
_cell.length_a   1.000
_cell.length_b   1.000
_cell.length_c   1.000
_cell.angle_alpha   90.00
_cell.angle_beta   90.00
_cell.angle_gamma   90.00
#
_symmetry.space_group_name_H-M   'P 1'
#
loop_
_entity.id
_entity.type
_entity.pdbx_description
1 polymer ?
#
loop_
_entity_poly.entity_id
_entity_poly.type
_entity_poly.pdbx_seq_one_letter_code
_entity_poly.pdbx_strand_id
1 'polypeptide(L)'
;MATYKVTVATGDMVEAGTNNSISITLVGSYGESHQTTVSFLPGKKKSLSVHCGQDLGPIVLIRLHKWRLFLEDAWFCKDVRVTAPNGTLYHFPCYQWMEGVTTVEVREGSGKKLVDNKLQILKEHHHWELAAQQEAYQWKNFAQGWPRCLNMDSISELDSSIQFSSSIQFSCIRANNFTGFLIFQGASHFLSGFLLRRSSWNSLDEMRTILSRTQGRDIGGAFCVVPCPSS
;
A
#
# COMPACT_ATOMS: atom_id res chain seq x y z
N MET A 1 33.05 2.37 15.19
CA MET A 1 31.67 1.95 15.51
C MET A 1 30.72 3.08 15.16
N ALA A 2 29.79 2.83 14.24
CA ALA A 2 28.76 3.78 13.81
C ALA A 2 27.40 3.31 14.35
N THR A 3 26.58 4.26 14.81
CA THR A 3 25.22 3.96 15.30
C THR A 3 24.19 4.72 14.47
N TYR A 4 23.28 3.98 13.83
CA TYR A 4 22.18 4.53 13.06
C TYR A 4 20.89 4.41 13.87
N LYS A 5 20.11 5.49 13.96
CA LYS A 5 18.78 5.46 14.56
C LYS A 5 17.76 5.21 13.47
N VAL A 6 17.02 4.11 13.56
CA VAL A 6 16.03 3.71 12.58
C VAL A 6 14.65 3.82 13.21
N THR A 7 13.74 4.54 12.57
CA THR A 7 12.34 4.66 12.98
C THR A 7 11.46 4.09 11.88
N VAL A 8 10.72 3.03 12.18
CA VAL A 8 9.77 2.41 11.26
C VAL A 8 8.35 2.82 11.63
N ALA A 9 7.60 3.34 10.67
CA ALA A 9 6.21 3.72 10.82
C ALA A 9 5.30 2.69 10.16
N THR A 10 4.46 2.04 10.97
CA THR A 10 3.31 1.25 10.49
C THR A 10 2.15 2.19 10.16
N GLY A 11 1.33 1.85 9.15
CA GLY A 11 0.13 2.64 8.85
C GLY A 11 -0.94 2.55 9.93
N ASP A 12 -1.93 3.42 9.80
CA ASP A 12 -3.04 3.64 10.72
C ASP A 12 -4.33 2.92 10.31
N MET A 13 -4.28 2.08 9.27
CA MET A 13 -5.40 1.28 8.81
C MET A 13 -5.68 0.11 9.76
N VAL A 14 -6.94 -0.35 9.79
CA VAL A 14 -7.31 -1.60 10.48
C VAL A 14 -6.45 -2.73 9.91
N GLU A 15 -5.93 -3.60 10.79
CA GLU A 15 -5.05 -4.73 10.42
C GLU A 15 -3.71 -4.34 9.75
N ALA A 16 -3.29 -3.07 9.80
CA ALA A 16 -1.97 -2.66 9.31
C ALA A 16 -0.81 -3.22 10.15
N GLY A 17 -1.08 -3.68 11.37
CA GLY A 17 -0.10 -4.22 12.31
C GLY A 17 0.23 -5.69 12.05
N THR A 18 1.40 -6.11 12.52
CA THR A 18 1.90 -7.48 12.38
C THR A 18 2.35 -8.02 13.73
N ASN A 19 2.05 -9.28 13.98
CA ASN A 19 2.60 -10.11 15.04
C ASN A 19 3.81 -10.93 14.56
N ASN A 20 4.05 -10.95 13.25
CA ASN A 20 5.23 -11.56 12.64
C ASN A 20 6.51 -10.73 12.88
N SER A 21 7.66 -11.41 12.77
CA SER A 21 8.97 -10.81 12.98
C SER A 21 9.42 -10.05 11.74
N ILE A 22 9.87 -8.82 11.90
CA ILE A 22 10.43 -8.03 10.81
C ILE A 22 11.92 -7.81 11.09
N SER A 23 12.78 -7.81 10.09
CA SER A 23 14.12 -7.24 10.21
C SER A 23 14.33 -6.13 9.21
N ILE A 24 15.32 -5.31 9.54
CA ILE A 24 15.85 -4.29 8.66
C ILE A 24 17.34 -4.51 8.44
N THR A 25 17.77 -4.29 7.19
CA THR A 25 19.17 -4.17 6.80
C THR A 25 19.37 -2.82 6.13
N LEU A 26 20.37 -2.07 6.59
CA LEU A 26 20.74 -0.79 5.99
C LEU A 26 21.80 -1.04 4.91
N VAL A 27 21.59 -0.49 3.72
CA VAL A 27 22.52 -0.60 2.60
C VAL A 27 23.03 0.79 2.27
N GLY A 28 24.29 1.04 2.56
CA GLY A 28 24.99 2.27 2.26
C GLY A 28 25.97 2.12 1.09
N SER A 29 26.58 3.23 0.68
CA SER A 29 27.54 3.23 -0.43
C SER A 29 28.82 2.44 -0.13
N TYR A 30 29.18 2.26 1.15
CA TYR A 30 30.42 1.58 1.57
C TYR A 30 30.19 0.15 2.05
N GLY A 31 28.94 -0.27 2.23
CA GLY A 31 28.61 -1.61 2.71
C GLY A 31 27.23 -1.70 3.33
N GLU A 32 26.97 -2.82 3.99
CA GLU A 32 25.67 -3.16 4.54
C GLU A 32 25.76 -3.42 6.05
N SER A 33 24.68 -3.14 6.78
CA SER A 33 24.59 -3.50 8.19
C SER A 33 24.32 -4.99 8.35
N HIS A 34 24.51 -5.50 9.57
CA HIS A 34 23.87 -6.76 9.94
C HIS A 34 22.35 -6.61 9.95
N GLN A 35 21.68 -7.73 9.71
CA GLN A 35 20.25 -7.83 9.80
C GLN A 35 19.81 -7.64 11.25
N THR A 36 18.99 -6.62 11.51
CA THR A 36 18.53 -6.28 12.86
C THR A 36 17.04 -6.54 12.96
N THR A 37 16.66 -7.47 13.84
CA THR A 37 15.26 -7.81 14.08
C THR A 37 14.54 -6.73 14.88
N VAL A 38 13.36 -6.36 14.41
CA VAL A 38 12.44 -5.39 14.97
C VAL A 38 11.19 -6.12 15.43
N SER A 39 11.02 -6.25 16.74
CA SER A 39 9.77 -6.76 17.32
C SER A 39 8.70 -5.67 17.27
N PHE A 40 7.72 -5.73 16.38
CA PHE A 40 6.64 -4.76 16.40
C PHE A 40 5.62 -5.14 17.46
N LEU A 41 5.30 -4.22 18.37
CA LEU A 41 4.01 -4.26 19.07
C LEU A 41 3.02 -3.47 18.19
N PRO A 42 1.77 -3.94 18.03
CA PRO A 42 0.80 -3.27 17.18
C PRO A 42 0.61 -1.80 17.55
N GLY A 43 0.57 -0.91 16.56
CA GLY A 43 -0.15 0.36 16.70
C GLY A 43 0.63 1.65 17.00
N LYS A 44 1.91 1.79 16.59
CA LYS A 44 2.53 3.03 16.03
C LYS A 44 4.06 3.05 16.18
N LYS A 45 4.70 3.87 15.34
CA LYS A 45 6.15 4.12 15.15
C LYS A 45 7.09 3.48 16.18
N LYS A 46 7.99 2.61 15.71
CA LYS A 46 9.04 2.01 16.54
C LYS A 46 10.41 2.52 16.14
N SER A 47 11.20 2.97 17.13
CA SER A 47 12.58 3.39 16.94
C SER A 47 13.55 2.37 17.52
N LEU A 48 14.66 2.12 16.83
CA LEU A 48 15.74 1.21 17.24
C LEU A 48 17.10 1.77 16.82
N SER A 49 18.16 1.27 17.45
CA SER A 49 19.55 1.62 17.09
C SER A 49 20.21 0.43 16.42
N VAL A 50 20.74 0.64 15.21
CA VAL A 50 21.56 -0.34 14.48
C VAL A 50 23.02 0.02 14.69
N HIS A 51 23.77 -0.90 15.27
CA HIS A 51 25.21 -0.72 15.51
C HIS A 51 26.01 -1.40 14.40
N CYS A 52 26.94 -0.65 13.80
CA CYS A 52 27.81 -1.13 12.73
C CYS A 52 29.28 -0.98 13.13
N GLY A 53 30.11 -1.94 12.75
CA GLY A 53 31.55 -1.89 13.00
C GLY A 53 32.20 -0.66 12.32
N GLN A 54 31.74 -0.34 11.11
CA GLN A 54 32.20 0.76 10.27
C GLN A 54 31.01 1.63 9.82
N ASP A 55 31.31 2.83 9.33
CA ASP A 55 30.33 3.72 8.70
C ASP A 55 29.94 3.16 7.32
N LEU A 56 28.64 3.01 7.08
CA LEU A 56 28.08 2.53 5.82
C LEU A 56 28.09 3.61 4.73
N GLY A 57 28.42 4.85 5.08
CA GLY A 57 28.33 6.01 4.18
C GLY A 57 26.89 6.45 3.95
N PRO A 58 26.61 7.20 2.87
CA PRO A 58 25.25 7.52 2.47
C PRO A 58 24.37 6.29 2.31
N ILE A 59 23.26 6.25 3.06
CA ILE A 59 22.29 5.14 2.97
C ILE A 59 21.47 5.33 1.70
N VAL A 60 21.48 4.32 0.84
CA VAL A 60 20.86 4.39 -0.49
C VAL A 60 19.63 3.51 -0.60
N LEU A 61 19.60 2.45 0.20
CA LEU A 61 18.57 1.43 0.18
C LEU A 61 18.40 0.84 1.59
N ILE A 62 17.20 0.37 1.88
CA ILE A 62 16.91 -0.49 3.03
C ILE A 62 16.32 -1.80 2.53
N ARG A 63 16.60 -2.89 3.23
CA ARG A 63 15.90 -4.17 3.04
C ARG A 63 15.04 -4.44 4.25
N LEU A 64 13.75 -4.60 4.01
CA LEU A 64 12.77 -5.03 5.01
C LEU A 64 12.48 -6.50 4.74
N HIS A 65 12.67 -7.35 5.75
CA HIS A 65 12.37 -8.77 5.62
C HIS A 65 11.36 -9.17 6.68
N LYS A 66 10.29 -9.86 6.25
CA LYS A 66 9.23 -10.37 7.13
C LYS A 66 9.37 -11.89 7.25
N TRP A 67 9.53 -12.39 8.48
CA TRP A 67 9.42 -13.83 8.78
C TRP A 67 8.13 -14.15 9.51
N ARG A 68 7.59 -15.31 9.17
CA ARG A 68 6.47 -15.92 9.86
C ARG A 68 6.91 -16.46 11.23
N LEU A 69 6.21 -16.06 12.28
CA LEU A 69 6.39 -16.62 13.64
C LEU A 69 5.29 -17.63 13.97
N PHE A 70 4.02 -17.25 13.84
CA PHE A 70 2.88 -18.09 14.24
C PHE A 70 1.82 -18.15 13.14
N LEU A 71 1.01 -17.10 13.05
CA LEU A 71 -0.04 -16.94 12.06
C LEU A 71 0.44 -16.03 10.94
N GLU A 72 -0.06 -16.30 9.73
CA GLU A 72 0.17 -15.42 8.60
C GLU A 72 -0.70 -14.17 8.76
N ASP A 73 -0.05 -13.01 8.69
CA ASP A 73 -0.68 -11.70 8.71
C ASP A 73 -0.04 -10.82 7.63
N ALA A 74 -0.75 -9.75 7.27
CA ALA A 74 -0.25 -8.72 6.38
C ALA A 74 0.30 -7.56 7.23
N TRP A 75 1.43 -6.98 6.83
CA TRP A 75 2.00 -5.80 7.50
C TRP A 75 2.03 -4.62 6.55
N PHE A 76 1.44 -3.49 6.95
CA PHE A 76 1.54 -2.26 6.16
C PHE A 76 2.62 -1.32 6.70
N CYS A 77 3.71 -1.19 5.93
CA CYS A 77 4.78 -0.27 6.22
C CYS A 77 4.54 1.07 5.51
N LYS A 78 4.44 2.16 6.29
CA LYS A 78 4.23 3.52 5.79
C LYS A 78 5.56 4.15 5.35
N ASP A 79 6.47 4.35 6.29
CA ASP A 79 7.77 4.95 6.04
C ASP A 79 8.83 4.41 7.00
N VAL A 80 10.09 4.45 6.57
CA VAL A 80 11.25 4.21 7.42
C VAL A 80 12.15 5.43 7.38
N ARG A 81 12.61 5.87 8.55
CA ARG A 81 13.54 6.99 8.70
C ARG A 81 14.83 6.51 9.32
N VAL A 82 15.95 6.90 8.75
CA VAL A 82 17.28 6.52 9.25
C VAL A 82 18.07 7.78 9.53
N THR A 83 18.46 8.00 10.78
CA THR A 83 19.41 9.04 11.16
C THR A 83 20.80 8.44 11.25
N ALA A 84 21.70 8.90 10.39
CA ALA A 84 23.10 8.50 10.38
C ALA A 84 23.89 9.12 11.55
N PRO A 85 25.09 8.58 11.88
CA PRO A 85 25.93 9.10 12.96
C PRO A 85 26.28 10.58 12.80
N ASN A 86 26.37 11.06 11.55
CA ASN A 86 26.65 12.46 11.22
C ASN A 86 25.41 13.38 11.31
N GLY A 87 24.26 12.86 11.76
CA GLY A 87 23.00 13.60 11.88
C GLY A 87 22.16 13.67 10.59
N THR A 88 22.65 13.13 9.47
CA THR A 88 21.89 13.12 8.21
C THR A 88 20.66 12.23 8.34
N LEU A 89 19.51 12.74 7.92
CA LEU A 89 18.24 12.02 7.92
C LEU A 89 17.94 11.51 6.51
N TYR A 90 17.74 10.20 6.39
CA TYR A 90 17.28 9.52 5.18
C TYR A 90 15.84 9.08 5.37
N HIS A 91 15.00 9.28 4.36
CA HIS A 91 13.59 8.91 4.37
C HIS A 91 13.30 7.88 3.29
N PHE A 92 12.69 6.76 3.67
CA PHE A 92 12.36 5.65 2.78
C PHE A 92 10.84 5.50 2.76
N PRO A 93 10.15 6.11 1.78
CA PRO A 93 8.71 5.96 1.62
C PRO A 93 8.41 4.54 1.14
N CYS A 94 7.81 3.73 2.01
CA CYS A 94 7.49 2.34 1.69
C CYS A 94 6.08 2.24 1.10
N TYR A 95 5.09 2.77 1.84
CA TYR A 95 3.66 2.74 1.50
C TYR A 95 3.21 1.41 0.87
N GLN A 96 3.52 0.31 1.55
CA GLN A 96 3.28 -1.02 1.00
C GLN A 96 2.93 -2.05 2.05
N TRP A 97 2.10 -2.98 1.62
CA TRP A 97 1.77 -4.20 2.34
C TRP A 97 2.83 -5.27 2.08
N MET A 98 3.13 -6.04 3.11
CA MET A 98 4.04 -7.18 3.09
C MET A 98 3.30 -8.39 3.63
N GLU A 99 3.08 -9.37 2.77
CA GLU A 99 2.38 -10.61 3.08
C GLU A 99 3.34 -11.79 3.01
N GLY A 100 3.00 -12.86 3.73
CA GLY A 100 3.83 -14.06 3.79
C GLY A 100 5.26 -13.79 4.29
N VAL A 101 6.19 -14.61 3.82
CA VAL A 101 7.64 -14.45 4.04
C VAL A 101 8.21 -13.75 2.83
N THR A 102 8.53 -12.47 2.96
CA THR A 102 8.98 -11.64 1.82
C THR A 102 10.12 -10.71 2.22
N THR A 103 10.94 -10.34 1.23
CA THR A 103 11.97 -9.31 1.34
C THR A 103 11.62 -8.20 0.39
N VAL A 104 11.53 -6.97 0.89
CA VAL A 104 11.34 -5.79 0.06
C VAL A 104 12.50 -4.83 0.21
N GLU A 105 13.02 -4.40 -0.93
CA GLU A 105 14.04 -3.39 -1.05
C GLU A 105 13.38 -2.03 -1.30
N VAL A 106 13.76 -1.01 -0.53
CA VAL A 106 13.17 0.33 -0.63
C VAL A 106 14.27 1.37 -0.75
N ARG A 107 14.09 2.29 -1.70
CA ARG A 107 15.01 3.38 -1.97
C ARG A 107 14.73 4.61 -1.12
N GLU A 108 15.76 5.43 -0.97
CA GLU A 108 15.61 6.76 -0.39
C GLU A 108 14.65 7.60 -1.26
N GLY A 109 13.77 8.36 -0.61
CA GLY A 109 12.60 9.00 -1.19
C GLY A 109 12.87 10.25 -2.04
N SER A 110 14.12 10.68 -2.18
CA SER A 110 14.47 11.72 -3.15
C SER A 110 14.21 11.19 -4.56
N GLY A 111 13.34 11.87 -5.31
CA GLY A 111 13.09 11.52 -6.71
C GLY A 111 14.37 11.57 -7.54
N LYS A 112 14.74 10.45 -8.17
CA LYS A 112 15.93 10.34 -9.03
C LYS A 112 15.54 9.84 -10.40
N LYS A 113 16.09 10.46 -11.46
CA LYS A 113 16.00 9.90 -12.81
C LYS A 113 17.05 8.79 -12.96
N LEU A 114 16.87 7.95 -13.99
CA LEU A 114 17.84 6.89 -14.30
C LEU A 114 19.26 7.43 -14.52
N VAL A 115 19.38 8.60 -15.14
CA VAL A 115 20.66 9.29 -15.40
C VAL A 115 21.36 9.74 -14.12
N ASP A 116 20.61 9.95 -13.04
CA ASP A 116 21.14 10.40 -11.75
C ASP A 116 21.68 9.24 -10.90
N ASN A 117 21.38 7.99 -11.28
CA ASN A 117 21.82 6.79 -10.56
C ASN A 117 23.29 6.48 -10.87
N LYS A 118 24.19 6.98 -10.01
CA LYS A 118 25.64 6.75 -10.14
C LYS A 118 26.09 5.36 -9.68
N LEU A 119 25.43 4.80 -8.67
CA LEU A 119 25.81 3.52 -8.06
C LEU A 119 25.19 2.35 -8.84
N GLN A 120 25.97 1.29 -9.05
CA GLN A 120 25.53 0.09 -9.78
C GLN A 120 24.33 -0.59 -9.12
N ILE A 121 24.33 -0.72 -7.78
CA ILE A 121 23.21 -1.29 -7.02
C ILE A 121 21.87 -0.58 -7.30
N LEU A 122 21.89 0.75 -7.49
CA LEU A 122 20.70 1.53 -7.84
C LEU A 122 20.28 1.35 -9.30
N LYS A 123 21.18 0.96 -10.20
CA LYS A 123 20.81 0.62 -11.57
C LYS A 123 20.17 -0.76 -11.62
N GLU A 124 20.77 -1.74 -10.95
CA GLU A 124 20.29 -3.12 -10.89
C GLU A 124 18.91 -3.21 -10.26
N HIS A 125 18.71 -2.60 -9.09
CA HIS A 125 17.40 -2.57 -8.45
C HIS A 125 16.33 -1.92 -9.35
N HIS A 126 16.69 -0.92 -10.17
CA HIS A 126 15.70 -0.23 -11.01
C HIS A 126 15.28 -1.13 -12.16
N HIS A 127 16.24 -1.86 -12.73
CA HIS A 127 15.98 -2.82 -13.79
C HIS A 127 15.10 -3.97 -13.28
N TRP A 128 15.41 -4.50 -12.11
CA TRP A 128 14.62 -5.55 -11.48
C TRP A 128 13.19 -5.08 -11.15
N GLU A 129 13.04 -3.90 -10.55
CA GLU A 129 11.74 -3.32 -10.22
C GLU A 129 10.87 -3.10 -11.47
N LEU A 130 11.44 -2.56 -12.55
CA LEU A 130 10.72 -2.37 -13.81
C LEU A 130 10.33 -3.70 -14.45
N ALA A 131 11.21 -4.71 -14.41
CA ALA A 131 10.91 -6.04 -14.94
C ALA A 131 9.75 -6.68 -14.17
N ALA A 132 9.79 -6.64 -12.83
CA ALA A 132 8.73 -7.14 -11.97
C ALA A 132 7.40 -6.40 -12.21
N GLN A 133 7.44 -5.07 -12.39
CA GLN A 133 6.24 -4.28 -12.70
C GLN A 133 5.66 -4.61 -14.08
N GLN A 134 6.48 -4.81 -15.10
CA GLN A 134 6.02 -5.18 -16.45
C GLN A 134 5.41 -6.58 -16.49
N GLU A 135 5.94 -7.50 -15.68
CA GLU A 135 5.39 -8.84 -15.53
C GLU A 135 4.05 -8.82 -14.79
N ALA A 136 3.96 -8.07 -13.68
CA ALA A 136 2.74 -7.95 -12.88
C ALA A 136 1.62 -7.17 -13.60
N TYR A 137 1.96 -6.15 -14.40
CA TYR A 137 1.01 -5.26 -15.06
C TYR A 137 1.05 -5.38 -16.57
N GLN A 138 0.35 -6.39 -17.07
CA GLN A 138 0.17 -6.61 -18.49
C GLN A 138 -1.09 -5.93 -19.01
N TRP A 139 -1.10 -5.62 -20.30
CA TRP A 139 -2.24 -5.00 -20.98
C TRP A 139 -3.03 -6.04 -21.78
N LYS A 140 -4.36 -5.97 -21.73
CA LYS A 140 -5.27 -6.70 -22.62
C LYS A 140 -6.21 -5.75 -23.38
N ASN A 141 -6.83 -6.26 -24.44
CA ASN A 141 -7.88 -5.53 -25.14
C ASN A 141 -9.22 -5.79 -24.45
N PHE A 142 -9.89 -4.72 -24.00
CA PHE A 142 -11.23 -4.85 -23.44
C PHE A 142 -12.27 -5.14 -24.53
N ALA A 143 -12.29 -4.30 -25.57
CA ALA A 143 -13.15 -4.41 -26.74
C ALA A 143 -12.49 -3.74 -27.95
N GLN A 144 -12.93 -4.09 -29.16
CA GLN A 144 -12.38 -3.50 -30.38
C GLN A 144 -12.61 -1.97 -30.43
N GLY A 145 -11.56 -1.21 -30.71
CA GLY A 145 -11.61 0.26 -30.76
C GLY A 145 -11.53 0.95 -29.38
N TRP A 146 -11.55 0.19 -28.28
CA TRP A 146 -11.37 0.73 -26.94
C TRP A 146 -9.88 0.78 -26.54
N PRO A 147 -9.49 1.72 -25.66
CA PRO A 147 -8.18 1.68 -25.03
C PRO A 147 -7.92 0.33 -24.35
N ARG A 148 -6.65 -0.10 -24.34
CA ARG A 148 -6.24 -1.30 -23.60
C ARG A 148 -6.49 -1.11 -22.11
N CYS A 149 -6.79 -2.21 -21.43
CA CYS A 149 -6.98 -2.25 -19.99
C CYS A 149 -6.01 -3.23 -19.33
N LEU A 150 -5.99 -3.25 -18.00
CA LEU A 150 -5.20 -4.19 -17.22
C LEU A 150 -5.63 -5.64 -17.54
N ASN A 151 -4.65 -6.52 -17.72
CA ASN A 151 -4.86 -7.94 -18.00
C ASN A 151 -5.30 -8.70 -16.74
N MET A 152 -6.51 -8.43 -16.26
CA MET A 152 -7.13 -9.13 -15.14
C MET A 152 -8.63 -9.32 -15.39
N ASP A 153 -9.15 -10.47 -14.99
CA ASP A 153 -10.55 -10.84 -15.19
C ASP A 153 -11.41 -10.56 -13.95
N SER A 154 -10.79 -10.57 -12.77
CA SER A 154 -11.45 -10.29 -11.49
C SER A 154 -10.61 -9.41 -10.57
N ILE A 155 -11.28 -8.66 -9.68
CA ILE A 155 -10.64 -7.88 -8.60
C ILE A 155 -9.82 -8.77 -7.66
N SER A 156 -10.19 -10.04 -7.50
CA SER A 156 -9.46 -11.00 -6.66
C SER A 156 -8.10 -11.40 -7.25
N GLU A 157 -7.92 -11.36 -8.57
CA GLU A 157 -6.64 -11.70 -9.23
C GLU A 157 -5.59 -10.61 -9.03
N LEU A 158 -6.06 -9.40 -8.76
CA LEU A 158 -5.26 -8.27 -8.31
C LEU A 158 -4.46 -8.73 -7.09
N ASP A 159 -5.10 -9.31 -6.08
CA ASP A 159 -4.45 -9.73 -4.82
C ASP A 159 -3.33 -10.78 -5.01
N SER A 160 -3.56 -11.78 -5.88
CA SER A 160 -2.62 -12.90 -6.09
C SER A 160 -1.38 -12.54 -6.94
N SER A 161 -1.51 -11.63 -7.90
CA SER A 161 -0.42 -11.20 -8.79
C SER A 161 0.42 -10.07 -8.19
N ILE A 162 -0.03 -9.49 -7.08
CA ILE A 162 0.49 -8.27 -6.45
C ILE A 162 1.53 -8.54 -5.36
N GLN A 163 1.90 -9.80 -5.08
CA GLN A 163 3.03 -10.10 -4.18
C GLN A 163 4.31 -9.31 -4.53
N PHE A 164 4.46 -8.87 -5.79
CA PHE A 164 5.58 -8.08 -6.27
C PHE A 164 5.28 -6.61 -6.57
N SER A 165 4.01 -6.16 -6.51
CA SER A 165 3.68 -4.76 -6.82
C SER A 165 2.65 -4.14 -5.87
N SER A 166 3.20 -3.69 -4.76
CA SER A 166 2.55 -3.22 -3.54
C SER A 166 1.74 -1.92 -3.64
N SER A 167 1.75 -1.21 -4.77
CA SER A 167 1.03 0.06 -4.92
C SER A 167 -0.50 -0.11 -5.02
N ILE A 168 -0.98 -1.29 -5.41
CA ILE A 168 -2.41 -1.55 -5.68
C ILE A 168 -3.11 -2.29 -4.54
N GLN A 169 -2.39 -2.85 -3.57
CA GLN A 169 -2.99 -3.50 -2.40
C GLN A 169 -3.75 -2.50 -1.49
N PHE A 170 -3.40 -1.20 -1.56
CA PHE A 170 -4.26 -0.13 -1.04
C PHE A 170 -5.68 -0.12 -1.62
N SER A 171 -5.84 -0.57 -2.87
CA SER A 171 -7.13 -0.63 -3.54
C SER A 171 -7.96 -1.85 -3.15
N CYS A 172 -7.36 -3.01 -2.82
CA CYS A 172 -8.13 -4.23 -2.51
C CYS A 172 -8.80 -4.14 -1.12
N ILE A 173 -8.15 -3.55 -0.11
CA ILE A 173 -8.79 -3.25 1.18
C ILE A 173 -9.92 -2.22 1.00
N ARG A 174 -9.73 -1.23 0.13
CA ARG A 174 -10.80 -0.31 -0.25
C ARG A 174 -11.90 -1.04 -1.05
N ALA A 175 -11.57 -2.03 -1.86
CA ALA A 175 -12.52 -2.83 -2.65
C ALA A 175 -13.35 -3.76 -1.76
N ASN A 176 -12.78 -4.37 -0.72
CA ASN A 176 -13.54 -5.17 0.26
C ASN A 176 -14.49 -4.28 1.07
N ASN A 177 -14.02 -3.12 1.52
CA ASN A 177 -14.88 -2.12 2.18
C ASN A 177 -15.98 -1.59 1.24
N PHE A 178 -15.65 -1.38 -0.05
CA PHE A 178 -16.58 -0.95 -1.08
C PHE A 178 -17.60 -2.04 -1.43
N THR A 179 -17.18 -3.31 -1.48
CA THR A 179 -18.06 -4.46 -1.75
C THR A 179 -19.03 -4.67 -0.60
N GLY A 180 -18.56 -4.61 0.65
CA GLY A 180 -19.43 -4.63 1.83
C GLY A 180 -20.45 -3.48 1.83
N PHE A 181 -20.00 -2.28 1.45
CA PHE A 181 -20.88 -1.12 1.27
C PHE A 181 -21.92 -1.34 0.15
N LEU A 182 -21.53 -1.83 -1.01
CA LEU A 182 -22.43 -2.13 -2.12
C LEU A 182 -23.44 -3.23 -1.78
N ILE A 183 -23.02 -4.26 -1.05
CA ILE A 183 -23.93 -5.31 -0.56
C ILE A 183 -24.92 -4.72 0.44
N PHE A 184 -24.47 -3.89 1.38
CA PHE A 184 -25.34 -3.24 2.36
C PHE A 184 -26.34 -2.29 1.68
N GLN A 185 -25.88 -1.46 0.73
CA GLN A 185 -26.75 -0.60 -0.07
C GLN A 185 -27.72 -1.44 -0.92
N GLY A 186 -27.22 -2.45 -1.62
CA GLY A 186 -28.02 -3.38 -2.42
C GLY A 186 -29.10 -4.08 -1.60
N ALA A 187 -28.76 -4.57 -0.40
CA ALA A 187 -29.70 -5.14 0.56
C ALA A 187 -30.70 -4.10 1.07
N SER A 188 -30.26 -2.87 1.35
CA SER A 188 -31.16 -1.77 1.73
C SER A 188 -32.13 -1.39 0.61
N HIS A 189 -31.66 -1.38 -0.64
CA HIS A 189 -32.50 -1.14 -1.83
C HIS A 189 -33.42 -2.32 -2.14
N PHE A 190 -32.97 -3.54 -1.89
CA PHE A 190 -33.78 -4.75 -2.00
C PHE A 190 -34.90 -4.77 -0.95
N LEU A 191 -34.56 -4.54 0.33
CA LEU A 191 -35.49 -4.48 1.45
C LEU A 191 -36.46 -3.30 1.37
N SER A 192 -36.07 -2.19 0.71
CA SER A 192 -36.97 -1.07 0.41
C SER A 192 -37.89 -1.32 -0.80
N GLY A 193 -37.76 -2.48 -1.45
CA GLY A 193 -38.61 -2.90 -2.58
C GLY A 193 -38.18 -2.33 -3.93
N PHE A 194 -37.03 -1.66 -4.02
CA PHE A 194 -36.54 -1.00 -5.24
C PHE A 194 -36.09 -2.00 -6.32
N LEU A 195 -35.38 -3.07 -5.92
CA LEU A 195 -34.77 -4.02 -6.86
C LEU A 195 -35.70 -5.16 -7.32
N LEU A 196 -36.84 -5.36 -6.65
CA LEU A 196 -37.79 -6.43 -6.95
C LEU A 196 -38.97 -5.98 -7.83
N ARG A 197 -39.06 -4.69 -8.13
CA ARG A 197 -40.18 -4.13 -8.88
C ARG A 197 -39.98 -4.35 -10.38
N ARG A 198 -40.91 -5.08 -11.01
CA ARG A 198 -40.92 -5.33 -12.47
C ARG A 198 -41.74 -4.32 -13.28
N SER A 199 -42.48 -3.43 -12.62
CA SER A 199 -43.38 -2.45 -13.24
C SER A 199 -42.91 -1.00 -13.06
N SER A 200 -43.37 -0.11 -13.92
CA SER A 200 -43.10 1.33 -13.82
C SER A 200 -43.70 1.95 -12.55
N TRP A 201 -43.18 3.11 -12.15
CA TRP A 201 -43.75 3.91 -11.06
C TRP A 201 -45.18 4.33 -11.39
N ASN A 202 -46.08 4.20 -10.41
CA ASN A 202 -47.48 4.58 -10.57
C ASN A 202 -47.68 6.10 -10.44
N SER A 203 -46.75 6.80 -9.77
CA SER A 203 -46.70 8.26 -9.68
C SER A 203 -45.30 8.77 -9.27
N LEU A 204 -45.06 10.07 -9.47
CA LEU A 204 -43.83 10.73 -9.00
C LEU A 204 -43.74 10.80 -7.46
N ASP A 205 -44.87 10.83 -6.76
CA ASP A 205 -44.91 10.83 -5.30
C ASP A 205 -44.50 9.48 -4.72
N GLU A 206 -44.85 8.38 -5.40
CA GLU A 206 -44.36 7.04 -5.05
C GLU A 206 -42.83 6.96 -5.17
N MET A 207 -42.26 7.52 -6.24
CA MET A 207 -40.80 7.60 -6.42
C MET A 207 -40.14 8.43 -5.32
N ARG A 208 -40.70 9.61 -5.01
CA ARG A 208 -40.18 10.49 -3.97
C ARG A 208 -40.23 9.86 -2.58
N THR A 209 -41.26 9.07 -2.29
CA THR A 209 -41.44 8.37 -1.00
C THR A 209 -40.39 7.28 -0.79
N ILE A 210 -39.94 6.62 -1.86
CA ILE A 210 -38.90 5.60 -1.76
C ILE A 210 -37.50 6.24 -1.69
N LEU A 211 -37.26 7.30 -2.48
CA LEU A 211 -35.99 8.03 -2.45
C LEU A 211 -35.77 8.77 -1.12
N SER A 212 -36.83 9.29 -0.49
CA SER A 212 -36.74 9.93 0.83
C SER A 212 -36.37 8.94 1.95
N ARG A 213 -36.72 7.64 1.82
CA ARG A 213 -36.28 6.60 2.77
C ARG A 213 -34.78 6.29 2.67
N THR A 214 -34.15 6.63 1.55
CA THR A 214 -32.71 6.51 1.35
C THR A 214 -31.94 7.81 1.64
N GLN A 215 -32.61 8.97 1.58
CA GLN A 215 -32.06 10.28 1.98
C GLN A 215 -32.18 10.47 3.50
N GLY A 216 -31.18 10.05 4.25
CA GLY A 216 -31.15 10.27 5.71
C GLY A 216 -30.09 9.49 6.48
N ARG A 217 -29.21 8.74 5.81
CA ARG A 217 -28.06 8.10 6.44
C ARG A 217 -26.76 8.63 5.86
N ASP A 218 -26.49 9.91 6.10
CA ASP A 218 -25.11 10.40 6.11
C ASP A 218 -24.41 9.75 7.31
N ILE A 219 -23.63 8.71 7.04
CA ILE A 219 -22.68 8.16 8.00
C ILE A 219 -21.31 8.38 7.36
N GLY A 220 -20.56 9.31 7.94
CA GLY A 220 -19.34 9.88 7.38
C GLY A 220 -18.33 8.86 6.90
N GLY A 221 -18.30 8.65 5.59
CA GLY A 221 -17.08 8.30 4.86
C GLY A 221 -16.56 9.60 4.26
N ALA A 222 -15.37 10.03 4.66
CA ALA A 222 -14.70 11.20 4.11
C ALA A 222 -14.50 11.03 2.59
N PHE A 223 -15.48 11.43 1.79
CA PHE A 223 -15.26 11.87 0.44
C PHE A 223 -14.60 13.25 0.57
N CYS A 224 -13.30 13.32 0.29
CA CYS A 224 -12.67 14.58 -0.05
C CYS A 224 -13.34 15.10 -1.33
N VAL A 225 -14.36 15.92 -1.16
CA VAL A 225 -14.89 16.76 -2.24
C VAL A 225 -13.83 17.81 -2.50
N VAL A 226 -13.13 17.69 -3.62
CA VAL A 226 -12.33 18.80 -4.15
C VAL A 226 -13.32 19.86 -4.64
N PRO A 227 -13.34 21.08 -4.06
CA PRO A 227 -14.24 22.11 -4.55
C PRO A 227 -13.73 22.61 -5.91
N CYS A 228 -14.56 22.49 -6.95
CA CYS A 228 -14.34 23.23 -8.20
C CYS A 228 -14.42 24.74 -7.92
N PRO A 229 -13.51 25.56 -8.48
CA PRO A 229 -13.57 27.01 -8.32
C PRO A 229 -14.74 27.57 -9.14
N SER A 230 -15.54 28.41 -8.49
CA SER A 230 -16.61 29.19 -9.10
C SER A 230 -16.03 30.31 -9.97
N SER A 231 -16.48 30.38 -11.23
CA SER A 231 -16.44 31.59 -12.06
C SER A 231 -17.58 32.53 -11.69
#